data_AF-A0A0Q5Z2Q4-F1
#
_entry.id   AF-A0A0Q5Z2Q4-F1
#
_cell.length_a   1.000
_cell.length_b   1.000
_cell.length_c   1.000
_cell.angle_alpha   90.00
_cell.angle_beta   90.00
_cell.angle_gamma   90.00
#
_symmetry.space_group_name_H-M   'P 1'
#
loop_
_entity.id
_entity.type
_entity.pdbx_description
1 polymer ?
#
loop_
_entity_poly.entity_id
_entity_poly.type
_entity_poly.pdbx_seq_one_letter_code
_entity_poly.pdbx_strand_id
1 'polypeptide(L)'
;MTTDTPIAWTIVVTDGAVLRTIHPAALGSAAAEIERILRTHLFESAQADPVPAVQAPAAGTPPAHEIARSRGFTGDACGTCGSFAMRRAGTCLTCQACGSTTGCG
;
A
#
# COMPACT_ATOMS: atom_id res chain seq x y z
N MET A 1 5.93 25.87 36.50
CA MET A 1 7.16 25.22 36.01
C MET A 1 6.70 23.98 35.24
N THR A 2 6.41 24.14 33.96
CA THR A 2 5.99 23.02 33.10
C THR A 2 7.24 22.23 32.77
N THR A 3 7.35 21.01 33.28
CA THR A 3 8.46 20.11 32.97
C THR A 3 8.31 19.69 31.51
N ASP A 4 9.04 20.35 30.63
CA ASP A 4 9.14 20.00 29.20
C ASP A 4 9.78 18.61 29.13
N THR A 5 8.95 17.58 29.01
CA THR A 5 9.44 16.22 28.85
C THR A 5 9.87 16.09 27.40
N PRO A 6 11.14 15.76 27.12
CA PRO A 6 11.63 15.69 25.77
C PRO A 6 10.89 14.58 25.02
N ILE A 7 10.45 14.86 23.79
CA ILE A 7 9.86 13.84 22.93
C ILE A 7 10.97 12.91 22.41
N ALA A 8 10.73 11.60 22.45
CA ALA A 8 11.66 10.63 21.89
C ALA A 8 11.58 10.66 20.36
N TRP A 9 12.52 11.36 19.72
CA TRP A 9 12.65 11.42 18.26
C TRP A 9 14.06 11.06 17.80
N THR A 10 14.20 10.74 16.52
CA THR A 10 15.47 10.40 15.89
C THR A 10 15.38 10.67 14.40
N ILE A 11 16.46 11.17 13.79
CA ILE A 11 16.51 11.42 12.33
C ILE A 11 17.20 10.25 11.66
N VAL A 12 16.62 9.78 10.55
CA VAL A 12 17.26 8.81 9.66
C VAL A 12 17.76 9.54 8.42
N VAL A 13 19.06 9.41 8.14
CA VAL A 13 19.73 10.01 6.98
C VAL A 13 20.29 8.90 6.10
N THR A 14 20.27 9.08 4.78
CA THR A 14 20.83 8.13 3.81
C THR A 14 21.55 8.85 2.68
N ASP A 15 22.60 8.23 2.16
CA ASP A 15 23.31 8.62 0.92
C ASP A 15 22.90 7.76 -0.30
N GLY A 16 21.86 6.93 -0.13
CA GLY A 16 21.39 5.98 -1.14
C GLY A 16 21.97 4.57 -1.00
N ALA A 17 23.02 4.38 -0.20
CA ALA A 17 23.62 3.07 0.07
C ALA A 17 23.49 2.65 1.53
N VAL A 18 23.52 3.59 2.48
CA VAL A 18 23.51 3.28 3.92
C VAL A 18 22.54 4.17 4.68
N LEU A 19 21.70 3.55 5.51
CA LEU A 19 20.88 4.26 6.50
C LEU A 19 21.69 4.53 7.76
N ARG A 20 21.62 5.77 8.24
CA ARG A 20 22.22 6.20 9.50
C ARG A 20 21.18 6.86 10.38
N THR A 21 21.36 6.69 11.67
CA THR A 21 20.42 7.12 12.69
C THR A 21 21.10 8.15 13.58
N ILE A 22 20.56 9.36 13.66
CA ILE A 22 21.11 10.47 14.44
C ILE A 22 20.15 10.76 15.60
N HIS A 23 20.63 10.51 16.82
CA HIS A 23 19.87 10.81 18.05
C HIS A 23 19.99 12.29 18.42
N PRO A 24 19.01 12.86 19.16
CA PRO A 24 18.99 14.27 19.55
C PRO A 24 20.25 14.70 20.30
N ALA A 25 20.78 13.82 21.16
CA ALA A 25 21.99 14.07 21.93
C ALA A 25 23.23 14.37 21.06
N ALA A 26 23.25 13.93 19.79
CA ALA A 26 24.34 14.18 18.87
C ALA A 26 24.25 15.53 18.13
N LEU A 27 23.13 16.26 18.26
CA LEU A 27 22.81 17.47 17.47
C LEU A 27 23.05 18.78 18.23
N GLY A 28 23.42 18.73 19.50
CA GLY A 28 23.69 19.93 20.30
C GLY A 28 22.50 20.89 20.33
N SER A 29 22.73 22.19 20.11
CA SER A 29 21.67 23.21 20.13
C SER A 29 20.63 23.06 19.02
N ALA A 30 20.97 22.38 17.91
CA ALA A 30 20.01 22.10 16.84
C ALA A 30 18.90 21.14 17.30
N ALA A 31 19.14 20.32 18.33
CA ALA A 31 18.15 19.38 18.84
C ALA A 31 16.89 20.10 19.36
N ALA A 32 17.05 21.20 20.09
CA ALA A 32 15.92 21.96 20.63
C ALA A 32 15.05 22.61 19.54
N GLU A 33 15.70 23.11 18.48
CA GLU A 33 14.98 23.69 17.35
C GLU A 33 14.22 22.62 16.54
N ILE A 34 14.86 21.48 16.31
CA ILE A 34 14.20 20.33 15.68
C ILE A 34 13.03 19.86 16.53
N GLU A 35 13.21 19.70 17.84
CA GLU A 35 12.14 19.29 18.76
C GLU A 35 10.94 20.25 18.73
N ARG A 36 11.19 21.57 18.69
CA ARG A 36 10.15 22.58 18.52
C ARG A 36 9.36 22.37 17.23
N ILE A 37 10.05 22.17 16.11
CA ILE A 37 9.44 21.91 14.79
C ILE A 37 8.62 20.61 14.82
N LEU A 38 9.17 19.52 15.37
CA LEU A 38 8.48 18.23 15.45
C LEU A 38 7.19 18.35 16.29
N ARG A 39 7.24 19.06 17.42
CA ARG A 39 6.06 19.30 18.25
C ARG A 39 4.97 20.07 17.49
N THR A 40 5.34 21.10 16.72
CA THR A 40 4.39 21.89 15.92
C THR A 40 3.79 21.11 14.76
N HIS A 41 4.58 20.30 14.07
CA HIS A 41 4.17 19.75 12.77
C HIS A 41 3.78 18.27 12.78
N LEU A 42 4.23 17.50 13.76
CA LEU A 42 4.00 16.04 13.78
C LEU A 42 3.04 15.58 14.88
N PHE A 43 2.89 16.35 15.96
CA PHE A 43 2.04 15.94 17.09
C PHE A 43 0.66 16.64 17.13
N GLU A 44 0.52 17.83 16.54
CA GLU A 44 -0.80 18.50 16.38
C GLU A 44 -1.56 17.99 15.13
N SER A 45 -0.86 17.39 14.17
CA SER A 45 -1.43 16.82 12.94
C SER A 45 -1.88 15.36 13.12
N ALA A 46 -2.64 15.08 14.18
CA ALA A 46 -3.41 13.84 14.32
C ALA A 46 -4.61 13.76 13.34
N GLN A 47 -4.67 14.67 12.36
CA GLN A 47 -5.44 14.50 11.13
C GLN A 47 -4.49 14.16 9.99
N ALA A 48 -3.74 13.06 10.16
CA ALA A 48 -3.27 12.33 9.01
C ALA A 48 -4.51 11.85 8.26
N ASP A 49 -4.70 12.31 7.03
CA ASP A 49 -5.58 11.63 6.09
C ASP A 49 -5.29 10.13 6.21
N PRO A 50 -6.29 9.28 6.45
CA PRO A 50 -6.03 7.86 6.61
C PRO A 50 -5.37 7.37 5.33
N VAL A 51 -4.11 6.94 5.43
CA VAL A 51 -3.49 6.10 4.41
C VAL A 51 -4.52 5.02 4.12
N PRO A 52 -5.06 4.91 2.91
CA PRO A 52 -6.14 3.97 2.65
C PRO A 52 -5.59 2.59 2.99
N ALA A 53 -6.10 2.03 4.09
CA ALA A 53 -5.86 0.65 4.42
C ALA A 53 -6.26 -0.13 3.17
N VAL A 54 -5.41 -1.04 2.70
CA VAL A 54 -5.85 -2.08 1.77
C VAL A 54 -6.90 -2.88 2.54
N GLN A 55 -8.16 -2.49 2.39
CA GLN A 55 -9.26 -3.15 3.05
C GLN A 55 -9.33 -4.56 2.48
N ALA A 56 -9.19 -5.55 3.34
CA ALA A 56 -9.66 -6.90 3.00
C ALA A 56 -11.09 -6.76 2.48
N PRO A 57 -11.47 -7.44 1.37
CA PRO A 57 -12.80 -7.27 0.80
C PRO A 57 -13.83 -7.49 1.89
N ALA A 58 -14.63 -6.45 2.16
CA ALA A 58 -15.66 -6.48 3.17
C ALA A 58 -16.56 -7.70 2.92
N ALA A 59 -16.98 -8.38 3.99
CA ALA A 59 -17.98 -9.44 3.93
C ALA A 59 -19.24 -8.88 3.25
N GLY A 60 -19.41 -9.17 1.96
CA GLY A 60 -20.41 -8.53 1.09
C GLY A 60 -19.93 -8.24 -0.33
N THR A 61 -18.62 -8.26 -0.61
CA THR A 61 -18.12 -8.19 -1.99
C THR A 61 -18.20 -9.57 -2.64
N PRO A 62 -18.97 -9.77 -3.73
CA PRO A 62 -19.02 -11.05 -4.41
C PRO A 62 -17.62 -11.44 -4.89
N PRO A 63 -17.23 -12.72 -4.78
CA PRO A 63 -15.92 -13.17 -5.19
C PRO A 63 -15.67 -12.82 -6.67
N ALA A 64 -14.41 -12.54 -7.01
CA ALA A 64 -14.05 -11.97 -8.31
C ALA A 64 -14.53 -12.80 -9.53
N HIS A 65 -14.66 -14.12 -9.39
CA HIS A 65 -15.20 -14.98 -10.43
C HIS A 65 -16.70 -14.76 -10.69
N GLU A 66 -17.50 -14.43 -9.67
CA GLU A 66 -18.92 -14.08 -9.82
C GLU A 66 -19.08 -12.74 -10.53
N ILE A 67 -18.26 -11.75 -10.17
CA ILE A 67 -18.20 -10.46 -10.88
C ILE A 67 -17.79 -10.66 -12.34
N ALA A 68 -16.89 -11.58 -12.62
CA ALA A 68 -16.51 -11.91 -13.99
C ALA A 68 -17.68 -12.55 -14.76
N ARG A 69 -18.40 -13.51 -14.15
CA ARG A 69 -19.59 -14.11 -14.76
C ARG A 69 -20.69 -13.09 -15.05
N SER A 70 -20.94 -12.15 -14.14
CA SER A 70 -21.94 -11.09 -14.35
C SER A 70 -21.57 -10.15 -15.51
N ARG A 71 -20.29 -10.05 -15.86
CA ARG A 71 -19.77 -9.29 -17.02
C ARG A 71 -19.71 -10.12 -18.32
N GLY A 72 -20.19 -11.36 -18.30
CA GLY A 72 -20.20 -12.27 -19.45
C GLY A 72 -18.88 -13.01 -19.71
N PHE A 73 -17.98 -13.04 -18.72
CA PHE A 73 -16.83 -13.94 -18.73
C PHE A 73 -17.23 -15.32 -18.17
N THR A 74 -16.38 -16.30 -18.35
CA THR A 74 -16.58 -17.67 -17.85
C THR A 74 -16.45 -17.76 -16.33
N GLY A 75 -15.67 -16.86 -15.73
CA GLY A 75 -15.30 -16.93 -14.31
C GLY A 75 -14.12 -17.87 -14.03
N ASP A 76 -13.49 -18.43 -15.06
CA ASP A 76 -12.26 -19.20 -14.93
C ASP A 76 -11.08 -18.26 -14.67
N ALA A 77 -10.18 -18.68 -13.77
CA ALA A 77 -8.94 -17.94 -13.53
C ALA A 77 -7.94 -18.20 -14.65
N CYS A 78 -7.35 -17.13 -15.19
CA CYS A 78 -6.23 -17.22 -16.10
C CYS A 78 -5.02 -17.84 -15.39
N GLY A 79 -4.51 -18.95 -15.89
CA GLY A 79 -3.30 -19.59 -15.33
C GLY A 79 -2.02 -18.76 -15.45
N THR A 80 -2.00 -17.75 -16.32
CA THR A 80 -0.84 -16.88 -16.56
C THR A 80 -0.82 -15.64 -15.66
N CYS A 81 -1.95 -14.93 -15.55
CA CYS A 81 -2.01 -13.65 -14.83
C CYS A 81 -3.02 -13.60 -13.68
N GLY A 82 -3.77 -14.68 -13.42
CA GLY A 82 -4.74 -14.77 -12.32
C GLY A 82 -6.04 -13.99 -12.52
N SER A 83 -6.22 -13.30 -13.65
CA SER A 83 -7.47 -12.59 -13.97
C SER A 83 -8.62 -13.55 -14.25
N PHE A 84 -9.83 -13.22 -13.80
CA PHE A 84 -11.07 -13.97 -14.09
C PHE A 84 -11.75 -13.54 -15.40
N ALA A 85 -11.16 -12.61 -16.16
CA ALA A 85 -11.68 -12.06 -17.41
C ALA A 85 -11.45 -13.01 -18.62
N MET A 86 -11.78 -14.29 -18.46
CA MET A 86 -11.65 -15.31 -19.50
C MET A 86 -12.92 -15.40 -20.35
N ARG A 87 -12.83 -15.20 -21.67
CA ARG A 87 -13.92 -15.40 -22.64
C ARG A 87 -13.76 -16.74 -23.35
N ARG A 88 -14.86 -17.39 -23.70
CA ARG A 88 -14.85 -18.58 -24.56
C ARG A 88 -14.97 -18.14 -26.01
N ALA A 89 -13.98 -18.49 -26.84
CA ALA A 89 -13.93 -18.22 -28.27
C ALA A 89 -13.85 -19.57 -29.00
N GLY A 90 -15.02 -20.19 -29.25
CA GLY A 90 -15.09 -21.55 -29.77
C GLY A 90 -14.74 -22.61 -28.70
N THR A 91 -13.78 -23.49 -29.01
CA THR A 91 -13.23 -24.44 -28.03
C THR A 91 -12.19 -23.79 -27.13
N CYS A 92 -11.57 -22.70 -27.59
CA CYS A 92 -10.57 -21.95 -26.86
C CYS A 92 -11.15 -21.07 -25.73
N LEU A 93 -10.33 -20.84 -24.72
CA LEU A 93 -10.55 -19.89 -23.64
C LEU A 93 -9.47 -18.79 -23.71
N THR A 94 -9.86 -17.54 -23.85
CA THR A 94 -8.95 -16.40 -24.06
C THR A 94 -9.05 -15.38 -22.92
N CYS A 95 -7.91 -14.97 -22.38
CA CYS A 95 -7.82 -13.94 -21.34
C CYS A 95 -7.87 -12.55 -21.95
N GLN A 96 -8.85 -11.72 -21.55
CA GLN A 96 -8.90 -10.34 -22.02
C GLN A 96 -7.82 -9.46 -21.36
N ALA A 97 -7.31 -9.83 -20.19
CA ALA A 97 -6.32 -9.04 -19.46
C ALA A 97 -4.89 -9.19 -20.01
N CYS A 98 -4.49 -10.39 -20.46
CA CYS A 98 -3.14 -10.66 -20.95
C CYS A 98 -3.05 -11.30 -22.35
N GLY A 99 -4.19 -11.67 -22.95
CA GLY A 99 -4.23 -12.30 -24.28
C GLY A 99 -3.91 -13.80 -24.32
N SER A 100 -3.56 -14.43 -23.20
CA SER A 100 -3.28 -15.87 -23.16
C SER A 100 -4.49 -16.70 -23.61
N THR A 101 -4.26 -17.76 -24.36
CA THR A 101 -5.33 -18.67 -24.82
C THR A 101 -5.03 -20.11 -24.41
N THR A 102 -6.05 -20.85 -23.96
CA THR A 102 -5.97 -22.26 -23.57
C THR A 102 -7.11 -23.07 -24.20
N GLY A 103 -6.97 -24.41 -24.26
CA GLY A 103 -8.06 -25.31 -24.65
C GLY A 103 -8.41 -25.33 -26.14
N CYS A 104 -7.51 -24.89 -27.01
CA CYS A 104 -7.70 -24.96 -28.46
C CYS A 104 -7.42 -26.38 -28.99
N GLY A 105 -8.46 -27.21 -29.03
CA GLY A 105 -8.48 -28.53 -29.66
C GLY A 105 -9.82 -28.77 -30.35
#